data_AF-A0AAQ3M364-F1
#
_entry.id   AF-A0AAQ3M364-F1
#
_cell.length_a   1.000
_cell.length_b   1.000
_cell.length_c   1.000
_cell.angle_alpha   90.00
_cell.angle_beta   90.00
_cell.angle_gamma   90.00
#
_symmetry.space_group_name_H-M   'P 1'
#
loop_
_entity.id
_entity.type
_entity.pdbx_description
1 polymer ?
#
loop_
_entity_poly.entity_id
_entity_poly.type
_entity_poly.pdbx_seq_one_letter_code
_entity_poly.pdbx_strand_id
1 'polypeptide(L)'
;MLVMNRKIRVWKLAAIIFAIVVFCFLTLRISNFIHIFGKHAGDALTQQQVLDAYEINKVDETSAVVPRIIHQIFHNWTDPDHESLPADWNATRQTCLSFNPEWEHLLWTTKSSRAFLEKEYAWFLPTYDNYKLPIQKIDAVRYFLIRHYGGIYIDLDNGCRHSLEPLRYYPAWVTDGGHGALSNNILGGEPQHAFWTLLTDSLNSYAWNYPLPYLTICYSTGQWFETAIWEKFHRRRGNVQPLTRVMMDGRPGKAPWVFFSHSRGGTWDNWDNKLFQWIGEHVGGFILILAVLTISTLAAALPIWKGIRRFYSRSGLVERGRYRPV
;
A
#
# COMPACT_ATOMS: atom_id res chain seq x y z
N MET A 1 24.42 -21.48 46.10
CA MET A 1 22.95 -21.43 45.89
C MET A 1 22.42 -20.02 45.58
N LEU A 2 22.80 -18.98 46.33
CA LEU A 2 22.33 -17.58 46.12
C LEU A 2 22.62 -17.00 44.72
N VAL A 3 23.80 -17.27 44.14
CA VAL A 3 24.20 -16.78 42.81
C VAL A 3 23.34 -17.38 41.69
N MET A 4 22.96 -18.65 41.82
CA MET A 4 22.13 -19.36 40.84
C MET A 4 20.70 -18.82 40.84
N ASN A 5 20.16 -18.49 42.02
CA ASN A 5 18.83 -17.89 42.17
C ASN A 5 18.77 -16.45 41.62
N ARG A 6 19.87 -15.69 41.73
CA ARG A 6 20.01 -14.35 41.14
C ARG A 6 20.05 -14.40 39.60
N LYS A 7 20.81 -15.35 39.02
CA LYS A 7 20.82 -15.59 37.56
C LYS A 7 19.44 -15.98 37.03
N ILE A 8 18.71 -16.86 37.71
CA ILE A 8 17.34 -17.26 37.32
C ILE A 8 16.36 -16.07 37.35
N ARG A 9 16.50 -15.15 38.33
CA ARG A 9 15.69 -13.92 38.38
C ARG A 9 16.01 -12.95 37.24
N VAL A 10 17.29 -12.82 36.87
CA VAL A 10 17.71 -11.98 35.72
C VAL A 10 17.15 -12.52 34.40
N TRP A 11 17.22 -13.83 34.15
CA TRP A 11 16.66 -14.44 32.93
C TRP A 11 15.14 -14.29 32.85
N LYS A 12 14.42 -14.45 33.97
CA LYS A 12 12.97 -14.20 34.01
C LYS A 12 12.63 -12.75 33.71
N LEU A 13 13.37 -11.80 34.29
CA LEU A 13 13.16 -10.38 34.02
C LEU A 13 13.47 -10.04 32.54
N ALA A 14 14.56 -10.57 31.99
CA ALA A 14 14.90 -10.39 30.58
C ALA A 14 13.83 -10.97 29.65
N ALA A 15 13.29 -12.16 29.95
CA ALA A 15 12.20 -12.77 29.18
C ALA A 15 10.91 -11.95 29.25
N ILE A 16 10.58 -11.38 30.42
CA ILE A 16 9.42 -10.49 30.59
C ILE A 16 9.62 -9.20 29.78
N ILE A 17 10.80 -8.57 29.87
CA ILE A 17 11.12 -7.36 29.09
C ILE A 17 11.02 -7.66 27.59
N PHE A 18 11.60 -8.76 27.13
CA PHE A 18 11.51 -9.18 25.73
C PHE A 18 10.05 -9.39 25.29
N ALA A 19 9.24 -10.07 26.10
CA ALA A 19 7.82 -10.27 25.80
C ALA A 19 7.05 -8.94 25.73
N ILE A 20 7.35 -7.99 26.62
CA ILE A 20 6.75 -6.64 26.60
C ILE A 20 7.18 -5.89 25.33
N VAL A 21 8.46 -5.91 24.96
CA VAL A 21 8.96 -5.26 23.74
C VAL A 21 8.28 -5.85 22.50
N VAL A 22 8.19 -7.17 22.41
CA VAL A 22 7.50 -7.85 21.31
C VAL A 22 6.01 -7.49 21.30
N PHE A 23 5.34 -7.48 22.44
CA PHE A 23 3.93 -7.11 22.55
C PHE A 23 3.69 -5.65 22.13
N CYS A 24 4.50 -4.71 22.60
CA CYS A 24 4.43 -3.29 22.19
C CYS A 24 4.69 -3.14 20.69
N PHE A 25 5.71 -3.83 20.17
CA PHE A 25 6.02 -3.83 18.73
C PHE A 25 4.84 -4.35 17.90
N LEU A 26 4.28 -5.51 18.27
CA LEU A 26 3.12 -6.10 17.58
C LEU A 26 1.89 -5.19 17.67
N THR A 27 1.60 -4.63 18.84
CA THR A 27 0.48 -3.70 19.03
C THR A 27 0.63 -2.47 18.14
N LEU A 28 1.83 -1.89 18.07
CA LEU A 28 2.11 -0.76 17.18
C LEU A 28 1.97 -1.16 15.70
N ARG A 29 2.42 -2.36 15.30
CA ARG A 29 2.29 -2.84 13.92
C ARG A 29 0.82 -3.06 13.54
N ILE A 30 0.04 -3.69 14.42
CA ILE A 30 -1.40 -3.90 14.22
C ILE A 30 -2.14 -2.57 14.17
N SER A 31 -1.83 -1.64 15.08
CA SER A 31 -2.45 -0.31 15.09
C SER A 31 -2.16 0.46 13.81
N ASN A 32 -0.90 0.48 13.34
CA ASN A 32 -0.55 1.12 12.07
C ASN A 32 -1.25 0.43 10.88
N PHE A 33 -1.40 -0.90 10.89
CA PHE A 33 -2.14 -1.62 9.86
C PHE A 33 -3.62 -1.26 9.86
N ILE A 34 -4.30 -1.26 11.01
CA ILE A 34 -5.72 -0.88 11.09
C ILE A 34 -5.92 0.56 10.60
N HIS A 35 -4.97 1.45 10.88
CA HIS A 35 -5.05 2.84 10.48
C HIS A 35 -5.10 3.04 8.95
N ILE A 36 -4.54 2.12 8.15
CA ILE A 36 -4.59 2.23 6.68
C ILE A 36 -6.00 2.03 6.11
N PHE A 37 -6.97 1.60 6.91
CA PHE A 37 -8.37 1.46 6.49
C PHE A 37 -9.29 2.53 7.11
N GLY A 38 -8.70 3.49 7.83
CA GLY A 38 -9.40 4.56 8.52
C GLY A 38 -9.52 5.83 7.67
N LYS A 39 -9.58 6.99 8.35
CA LYS A 39 -9.47 8.28 7.69
C LYS A 39 -8.00 8.60 7.43
N HIS A 40 -7.70 9.08 6.23
CA HIS A 40 -6.34 9.42 5.81
C HIS A 40 -5.99 10.88 6.03
N ALA A 41 -4.70 11.13 6.25
CA ALA A 41 -4.15 12.48 6.29
C ALA A 41 -4.25 13.18 4.92
N GLY A 42 -4.06 14.50 4.90
CA GLY A 42 -4.15 15.29 3.67
C GLY A 42 -5.57 15.77 3.35
N ASP A 43 -5.65 16.74 2.46
CA ASP A 43 -6.89 17.43 2.11
C ASP A 43 -7.68 16.62 1.09
N ALA A 44 -8.88 16.18 1.47
CA ALA A 44 -9.80 15.49 0.57
C ALA A 44 -10.58 16.50 -0.26
N LEU A 45 -10.36 16.49 -1.58
CA LEU A 45 -11.08 17.34 -2.52
C LEU A 45 -11.91 16.48 -3.48
N THR A 46 -13.17 16.84 -3.66
CA THR A 46 -13.96 16.28 -4.77
C THR A 46 -13.38 16.75 -6.10
N GLN A 47 -13.60 15.97 -7.15
CA GLN A 47 -13.15 16.37 -8.49
C GLN A 47 -13.83 17.67 -8.94
N GLN A 48 -15.07 17.91 -8.51
CA GLN A 48 -15.74 19.19 -8.75
C GLN A 48 -15.05 20.35 -8.03
N GLN A 49 -14.66 20.19 -6.76
CA GLN A 49 -13.91 21.24 -6.03
C GLN A 49 -12.57 21.57 -6.70
N VAL A 50 -11.89 20.55 -7.23
CA VAL A 50 -10.66 20.73 -8.02
C VAL A 50 -10.94 21.53 -9.30
N LEU A 51 -12.01 21.19 -10.02
CA LEU A 51 -12.41 21.91 -11.24
C LEU A 51 -12.79 23.36 -10.92
N ASP A 52 -13.65 23.58 -9.93
CA ASP A 52 -14.11 24.90 -9.52
C ASP A 52 -12.92 25.80 -9.11
N ALA A 53 -11.97 25.26 -8.34
CA ALA A 53 -10.77 25.99 -7.94
C ALA A 53 -9.90 26.39 -9.15
N TYR A 54 -9.80 25.53 -10.17
CA TYR A 54 -9.09 25.86 -11.40
C TYR A 54 -9.81 26.93 -12.22
N GLU A 55 -11.14 26.86 -12.33
CA GLU A 55 -11.92 27.84 -13.08
C GLU A 55 -11.89 29.23 -12.44
N ILE A 56 -11.86 29.30 -11.11
CA ILE A 56 -11.72 30.57 -10.37
C ILE A 56 -10.33 31.19 -10.57
N ASN A 57 -9.27 30.36 -10.58
CA ASN A 57 -7.88 30.81 -10.58
C ASN A 57 -7.20 30.73 -11.97
N LYS A 58 -7.99 30.75 -13.05
CA LYS A 58 -7.63 30.40 -14.45
C LYS A 58 -6.46 31.16 -15.10
N VAL A 59 -5.76 32.02 -14.37
CA VAL A 59 -4.93 33.12 -14.92
C VAL A 59 -3.44 32.95 -14.66
N ASP A 60 -3.00 32.02 -13.80
CA ASP A 60 -1.57 31.86 -13.49
C ASP A 60 -1.00 30.48 -13.85
N GLU A 61 -0.61 30.30 -15.12
CA GLU A 61 0.11 29.11 -15.57
C GLU A 61 1.45 28.90 -14.83
N THR A 62 2.03 29.95 -14.22
CA THR A 62 3.31 29.83 -13.50
C THR A 62 3.16 29.08 -12.17
N SER A 63 1.93 28.94 -11.66
CA SER A 63 1.61 28.17 -10.46
C SER A 63 1.41 26.66 -10.73
N ALA A 64 1.36 26.22 -12.00
CA ALA A 64 1.19 24.81 -12.34
C ALA A 64 2.52 24.05 -12.22
N VAL A 65 2.63 23.17 -11.23
CA VAL A 65 3.86 22.44 -10.90
C VAL A 65 3.94 21.03 -11.50
N VAL A 66 2.80 20.43 -11.85
CA VAL A 66 2.77 19.10 -12.49
C VAL A 66 2.93 19.27 -14.00
N PRO A 67 3.90 18.59 -14.64
CA PRO A 67 4.05 18.62 -16.10
C PRO A 67 2.87 18.00 -16.86
N ARG A 68 2.65 18.42 -18.12
CA ARG A 68 1.63 17.87 -19.02
C ARG A 68 2.06 16.52 -19.61
N ILE A 69 2.27 15.53 -18.76
CA ILE A 69 2.68 14.18 -19.15
C ILE A 69 1.68 13.18 -18.58
N ILE A 70 1.11 12.33 -19.42
CA ILE A 70 0.31 11.17 -19.02
C ILE A 70 1.14 9.91 -19.17
N HIS A 71 1.31 9.18 -18.07
CA HIS A 71 1.98 7.90 -18.01
C HIS A 71 0.95 6.77 -17.94
N GLN A 72 1.09 5.77 -18.81
CA GLN A 72 0.34 4.53 -18.73
C GLN A 72 1.30 3.36 -18.91
N ILE A 73 1.07 2.24 -18.23
CA ILE A 73 1.98 1.09 -18.27
C ILE A 73 1.24 -0.14 -18.83
N PHE A 74 1.78 -0.74 -19.88
CA PHE A 74 1.33 -2.02 -20.42
C PHE A 74 2.47 -3.04 -20.41
N HIS A 75 2.42 -3.98 -19.48
CA HIS A 75 3.33 -5.12 -19.48
C HIS A 75 2.56 -6.34 -19.97
N ASN A 76 2.94 -6.87 -21.14
CA ASN A 76 2.40 -8.13 -21.62
C ASN A 76 3.19 -9.29 -21.02
N TRP A 77 2.63 -9.91 -20.00
CA TRP A 77 3.29 -10.97 -19.24
C TRP A 77 3.30 -12.33 -19.94
N THR A 78 2.37 -12.52 -20.88
CA THR A 78 2.24 -13.76 -21.66
C THR A 78 3.11 -13.74 -22.91
N ASP A 79 3.29 -12.55 -23.50
CA ASP A 79 4.13 -12.34 -24.67
C ASP A 79 4.80 -10.95 -24.58
N PRO A 80 5.97 -10.85 -23.94
CA PRO A 80 6.67 -9.57 -23.73
C PRO A 80 7.12 -8.87 -25.02
N ASP A 81 7.11 -9.56 -26.17
CA ASP A 81 7.41 -8.98 -27.47
C ASP A 81 6.16 -8.41 -28.16
N HIS A 82 4.96 -8.76 -27.66
CA HIS A 82 3.69 -8.27 -28.15
C HIS A 82 3.16 -7.09 -27.32
N GLU A 83 3.49 -5.88 -27.77
CA GLU A 83 3.19 -4.63 -27.04
C GLU A 83 1.87 -3.96 -27.48
N SER A 84 1.04 -4.61 -28.31
CA SER A 84 -0.24 -4.01 -28.71
C SER A 84 -1.30 -4.16 -27.61
N LEU A 85 -1.98 -3.05 -27.33
CA LEU A 85 -3.02 -2.99 -26.31
C LEU A 85 -4.28 -3.78 -26.71
N PRO A 86 -4.92 -4.48 -25.75
CA PRO A 86 -6.29 -4.95 -25.91
C PRO A 86 -7.25 -3.83 -26.35
N ALA A 87 -8.25 -4.17 -27.15
CA ALA A 87 -9.12 -3.19 -27.81
C ALA A 87 -9.90 -2.32 -26.82
N ASP A 88 -10.36 -2.89 -25.71
CA ASP A 88 -11.05 -2.19 -24.62
C ASP A 88 -10.12 -1.21 -23.89
N TRP A 89 -8.90 -1.62 -23.54
CA TRP A 89 -7.90 -0.73 -22.93
C TRP A 89 -7.45 0.37 -23.89
N ASN A 90 -7.30 0.06 -25.19
CA ASN A 90 -7.01 1.07 -26.18
C ASN A 90 -8.17 2.08 -26.30
N ALA A 91 -9.42 1.62 -26.33
CA ALA A 91 -10.59 2.51 -26.36
C ALA A 91 -10.64 3.43 -25.12
N THR A 92 -10.37 2.89 -23.93
CA THR A 92 -10.25 3.68 -22.70
C THR A 92 -9.11 4.69 -22.80
N ARG A 93 -7.93 4.30 -23.27
CA ARG A 93 -6.79 5.19 -23.51
C ARG A 93 -7.11 6.32 -24.49
N GLN A 94 -7.87 6.05 -25.57
CA GLN A 94 -8.26 7.07 -26.54
C GLN A 94 -9.03 8.23 -25.89
N THR A 95 -9.79 7.97 -24.82
CA THR A 95 -10.49 9.05 -24.10
C THR A 95 -9.51 10.06 -23.49
N CYS A 96 -8.41 9.61 -22.90
CA CYS A 96 -7.38 10.51 -22.35
C CYS A 96 -6.62 11.28 -23.42
N LEU A 97 -6.32 10.65 -24.56
CA LEU A 97 -5.76 11.34 -25.73
C LEU A 97 -6.70 12.45 -26.22
N SER A 98 -7.99 12.17 -26.29
CA SER A 98 -8.99 13.09 -26.83
C SER A 98 -9.23 14.30 -25.93
N PHE A 99 -9.27 14.10 -24.60
CA PHE A 99 -9.47 15.18 -23.64
C PHE A 99 -8.19 15.98 -23.32
N ASN A 100 -7.01 15.46 -23.68
CA ASN A 100 -5.72 16.07 -23.37
C ASN A 100 -4.78 16.03 -24.61
N PRO A 101 -5.18 16.63 -25.74
CA PRO A 101 -4.43 16.50 -27.00
C PRO A 101 -3.03 17.14 -26.94
N GLU A 102 -2.86 18.19 -26.15
CA GLU A 102 -1.59 18.91 -25.99
C GLU A 102 -0.64 18.28 -24.96
N TRP A 103 -1.03 17.16 -24.34
CA TRP A 103 -0.19 16.48 -23.36
C TRP A 103 0.73 15.48 -24.05
N GLU A 104 1.88 15.21 -23.44
CA GLU A 104 2.72 14.09 -23.84
C GLU A 104 2.11 12.79 -23.29
N HIS A 105 1.91 11.79 -24.16
CA HIS A 105 1.30 10.50 -23.77
C HIS A 105 2.32 9.37 -23.88
N LEU A 106 2.83 8.91 -22.74
CA LEU A 106 3.85 7.87 -22.67
C LEU A 106 3.24 6.52 -22.28
N LEU A 107 3.37 5.54 -23.19
CA LEU A 107 3.04 4.14 -22.92
C LEU A 107 4.33 3.37 -22.58
N TRP A 108 4.41 2.86 -21.37
CA TRP A 108 5.57 2.16 -20.83
C TRP A 108 5.38 0.64 -20.95
N THR A 109 6.31 -0.02 -21.61
CA THR A 109 6.31 -1.46 -21.83
C THR A 109 7.23 -2.15 -20.83
N THR A 110 7.23 -3.48 -20.80
CA THR A 110 8.14 -4.23 -19.93
C THR A 110 9.60 -3.84 -20.19
N LYS A 111 9.99 -3.70 -21.47
CA LYS A 111 11.35 -3.34 -21.87
C LYS A 111 11.67 -1.89 -21.50
N SER A 112 10.81 -0.93 -21.86
CA SER A 112 11.09 0.48 -21.60
C SER A 112 11.06 0.83 -20.11
N SER A 113 10.19 0.17 -19.34
CA SER A 113 10.13 0.30 -17.88
C SER A 113 11.42 -0.17 -17.20
N ARG A 114 11.92 -1.35 -17.58
CA ARG A 114 13.17 -1.88 -17.02
C ARG A 114 14.37 -1.04 -17.43
N ALA A 115 14.46 -0.65 -18.71
CA ALA A 115 15.55 0.19 -19.21
C ALA A 115 15.60 1.55 -18.52
N PHE A 116 14.43 2.15 -18.24
CA PHE A 116 14.35 3.38 -17.45
C PHE A 116 14.89 3.22 -16.04
N LEU A 117 14.48 2.16 -15.32
CA LEU A 117 14.99 1.90 -13.97
C LEU A 117 16.49 1.59 -13.99
N GLU A 118 16.98 0.83 -14.96
CA GLU A 118 18.41 0.54 -15.10
C GLU A 118 19.25 1.80 -15.31
N LYS A 119 18.74 2.75 -16.12
CA LYS A 119 19.43 4.00 -16.41
C LYS A 119 19.37 5.00 -15.26
N GLU A 120 18.19 5.22 -14.69
CA GLU A 120 17.95 6.35 -13.76
C GLU A 120 17.97 5.92 -12.28
N TYR A 121 17.74 4.64 -11.99
CA TYR A 121 17.58 4.09 -10.63
C TYR A 121 18.24 2.72 -10.48
N ALA A 122 19.46 2.55 -11.02
CA ALA A 122 20.17 1.26 -11.06
C ALA A 122 20.24 0.55 -9.69
N TRP A 123 20.28 1.31 -8.59
CA TRP A 123 20.29 0.80 -7.22
C TRP A 123 19.02 0.00 -6.86
N PHE A 124 17.90 0.25 -7.51
CA PHE A 124 16.62 -0.42 -7.27
C PHE A 124 16.43 -1.65 -8.17
N LEU A 125 17.20 -1.77 -9.25
CA LEU A 125 17.04 -2.83 -10.24
C LEU A 125 17.09 -4.26 -9.64
N PRO A 126 17.97 -4.58 -8.67
CA PRO A 126 17.96 -5.88 -8.02
C PRO A 126 16.65 -6.20 -7.30
N THR A 127 16.00 -5.21 -6.70
CA THR A 127 14.68 -5.39 -6.06
C THR A 127 13.60 -5.57 -7.11
N TYR A 128 13.63 -4.72 -8.15
CA TYR A 128 12.67 -4.74 -9.25
C TYR A 128 12.64 -6.08 -9.99
N ASP A 129 13.82 -6.60 -10.35
CA ASP A 129 13.95 -7.86 -11.10
C ASP A 129 13.49 -9.06 -10.25
N ASN A 130 13.61 -8.98 -8.92
CA ASN A 130 13.23 -10.02 -7.96
C ASN A 130 11.75 -9.97 -7.52
N TYR A 131 10.95 -9.01 -7.98
CA TYR A 131 9.50 -9.05 -7.73
C TYR A 131 8.89 -10.31 -8.35
N LYS A 132 8.26 -11.12 -7.50
CA LYS A 132 7.69 -12.42 -7.91
C LYS A 132 6.44 -12.28 -8.76
N LEU A 133 5.63 -11.26 -8.46
CA LEU A 133 4.36 -11.05 -9.12
C LEU A 133 4.50 -9.92 -10.13
N PRO A 134 4.14 -10.18 -11.40
CA PRO A 134 4.06 -9.18 -12.46
C PRO A 134 3.60 -7.78 -12.02
N ILE A 135 2.41 -7.69 -11.42
CA ILE A 135 1.79 -6.42 -11.05
C ILE A 135 2.65 -5.57 -10.10
N GLN A 136 3.50 -6.18 -9.25
CA GLN A 136 4.42 -5.44 -8.39
C GLN A 136 5.40 -4.57 -9.20
N LYS A 137 5.76 -5.02 -10.40
CA LYS A 137 6.63 -4.28 -11.31
C LYS A 137 5.94 -3.04 -11.88
N ILE A 138 4.65 -3.14 -12.24
CA ILE A 138 3.85 -1.97 -12.68
C ILE A 138 3.68 -0.99 -11.52
N ASP A 139 3.29 -1.49 -10.34
CA ASP A 139 3.14 -0.70 -9.13
C ASP A 139 4.43 0.04 -8.76
N ALA A 140 5.59 -0.61 -8.83
CA ALA A 140 6.85 0.07 -8.55
C ALA A 140 7.15 1.15 -9.60
N VAL A 141 7.02 0.83 -10.89
CA VAL A 141 7.41 1.73 -11.99
C VAL A 141 6.59 3.01 -11.98
N ARG A 142 5.26 2.95 -11.76
CA ARG A 142 4.41 4.17 -11.75
C ARG A 142 4.93 5.23 -10.76
N TYR A 143 5.44 4.80 -9.61
CA TYR A 143 6.03 5.71 -8.62
C TYR A 143 7.34 6.34 -9.07
N PHE A 144 8.22 5.57 -9.72
CA PHE A 144 9.46 6.11 -10.26
C PHE A 144 9.21 7.05 -11.43
N LEU A 145 8.18 6.80 -12.25
CA LEU A 145 7.78 7.70 -13.32
C LEU A 145 7.38 9.06 -12.77
N ILE A 146 6.50 9.10 -11.77
CA ILE A 146 6.11 10.39 -11.15
C ILE A 146 7.29 11.04 -10.42
N ARG A 147 8.13 10.26 -9.71
CA ARG A 147 9.34 10.83 -9.10
C ARG A 147 10.24 11.50 -10.14
N HIS A 148 10.45 10.86 -11.28
CA HIS A 148 11.43 11.32 -12.26
C HIS A 148 10.89 12.44 -13.15
N TYR A 149 9.75 12.20 -13.80
CA TYR A 149 9.16 13.09 -14.79
C TYR A 149 8.08 14.01 -14.22
N GLY A 150 7.50 13.67 -13.08
CA GLY A 150 6.24 14.24 -12.62
C GLY A 150 5.07 13.71 -13.48
N GLY A 151 4.07 14.56 -13.70
CA GLY A 151 2.93 14.25 -14.56
C GLY A 151 1.83 13.50 -13.81
N ILE A 152 1.01 12.78 -14.58
CA ILE A 152 -0.13 12.01 -14.09
C ILE A 152 -0.02 10.58 -14.61
N TYR A 153 -0.07 9.62 -13.70
CA TYR A 153 -0.20 8.22 -14.02
C TYR A 153 -1.67 7.80 -14.01
N ILE A 154 -2.08 6.99 -14.99
CA ILE A 154 -3.44 6.46 -15.11
C ILE A 154 -3.35 4.98 -15.52
N ASP A 155 -3.94 4.07 -14.73
CA ASP A 155 -4.09 2.66 -15.13
C ASP A 155 -4.86 2.56 -16.48
N LEU A 156 -4.56 1.54 -17.29
CA LEU A 156 -5.14 1.40 -18.64
C LEU A 156 -6.64 1.08 -18.66
N ASP A 157 -7.19 0.62 -17.54
CA ASP A 157 -8.62 0.43 -17.35
C ASP A 157 -9.31 1.71 -16.83
N ASN A 158 -8.59 2.82 -16.66
CA ASN A 158 -9.12 4.14 -16.35
C ASN A 158 -9.00 5.11 -17.54
N GLY A 159 -10.10 5.80 -17.82
CA GLY A 159 -10.19 6.78 -18.91
C GLY A 159 -10.38 8.20 -18.39
N CYS A 160 -10.42 9.15 -19.31
CA CYS A 160 -10.64 10.55 -19.03
C CYS A 160 -12.02 10.99 -19.55
N ARG A 161 -12.66 11.89 -18.82
CA ARG A 161 -13.95 12.52 -19.16
C ARG A 161 -13.87 14.03 -19.29
N HIS A 162 -12.73 14.61 -18.92
CA HIS A 162 -12.47 16.03 -18.95
C HIS A 162 -10.95 16.26 -19.06
N SER A 163 -10.56 17.49 -19.42
CA SER A 163 -9.16 17.93 -19.36
C SER A 163 -8.60 17.81 -17.93
N LEU A 164 -7.35 17.37 -17.83
CA LEU A 164 -6.60 17.18 -16.59
C LEU A 164 -5.81 18.42 -16.14
N GLU A 165 -5.88 19.54 -16.87
CA GLU A 165 -5.25 20.82 -16.47
C GLU A 165 -5.53 21.22 -15.01
N PRO A 166 -6.75 21.05 -14.46
CA PRO A 166 -7.04 21.40 -13.07
C PRO A 166 -6.16 20.68 -12.04
N LEU A 167 -5.70 19.47 -12.35
CA LEU A 167 -4.90 18.65 -11.43
C LEU A 167 -3.44 19.10 -11.35
N ARG A 168 -3.01 20.06 -12.20
CA ARG A 168 -1.60 20.45 -12.29
C ARG A 168 -1.10 21.36 -11.17
N TYR A 169 -2.00 21.83 -10.33
CA TYR A 169 -1.71 22.79 -9.25
C TYR A 169 -1.48 22.11 -7.90
N TYR A 170 -1.48 20.77 -7.86
CA TYR A 170 -1.30 19.98 -6.66
C TYR A 170 0.06 19.26 -6.71
N PRO A 171 1.06 19.66 -5.90
CA PRO A 171 2.44 19.15 -6.02
C PRO A 171 2.59 17.64 -5.86
N ALA A 172 1.72 17.02 -5.06
CA ALA A 172 1.57 15.57 -5.04
C ALA A 172 0.16 15.21 -4.58
N TRP A 173 -0.46 14.28 -5.31
CA TRP A 173 -1.80 13.80 -5.00
C TRP A 173 -1.99 12.34 -5.42
N VAL A 174 -2.91 11.69 -4.73
CA VAL A 174 -3.38 10.33 -5.00
C VAL A 174 -4.89 10.31 -5.02
N THR A 175 -5.49 9.21 -5.47
CA THR A 175 -6.95 9.06 -5.48
C THR A 175 -7.46 8.32 -4.25
N ASP A 176 -8.68 8.65 -3.82
CA ASP A 176 -9.28 8.09 -2.61
C ASP A 176 -10.73 7.66 -2.85
N GLY A 177 -11.01 6.36 -2.68
CA GLY A 177 -12.35 5.78 -2.78
C GLY A 177 -13.30 6.12 -1.62
N GLY A 178 -12.86 6.91 -0.64
CA GLY A 178 -13.59 7.34 0.54
C GLY A 178 -13.77 6.25 1.61
N HIS A 179 -13.13 5.10 1.45
CA HIS A 179 -13.12 3.99 2.39
C HIS A 179 -11.94 3.05 2.11
N GLY A 180 -11.40 2.42 3.15
CA GLY A 180 -10.25 1.51 2.99
C GLY A 180 -8.96 2.29 2.76
N ALA A 181 -8.03 1.68 2.03
CA ALA A 181 -6.75 2.29 1.67
C ALA A 181 -6.88 3.27 0.50
N LEU A 182 -5.90 4.17 0.36
CA LEU A 182 -5.77 5.04 -0.82
C LEU A 182 -5.52 4.21 -2.08
N SER A 183 -5.99 4.72 -3.21
CA SER A 183 -5.91 4.03 -4.49
C SER A 183 -4.69 4.49 -5.27
N ASN A 184 -3.93 3.52 -5.77
CA ASN A 184 -2.72 3.75 -6.54
C ASN A 184 -2.93 3.68 -8.06
N ASN A 185 -4.18 3.55 -8.52
CA ASN A 185 -4.55 3.42 -9.94
C ASN A 185 -4.43 4.74 -10.72
N ILE A 186 -4.60 5.87 -10.04
CA ILE A 186 -4.42 7.22 -10.59
C ILE A 186 -3.74 8.08 -9.53
N LEU A 187 -2.62 8.70 -9.92
CA LEU A 187 -1.81 9.54 -9.05
C LEU A 187 -1.04 10.56 -9.89
N GLY A 188 -0.62 11.67 -9.28
CA GLY A 188 0.11 12.70 -10.01
C GLY A 188 0.87 13.65 -9.10
N GLY A 189 1.84 14.35 -9.67
CA GLY A 189 2.64 15.29 -8.92
C GLY A 189 3.80 15.88 -9.71
N GLU A 190 4.49 16.81 -9.07
CA GLU A 190 5.70 17.41 -9.60
C GLU A 190 6.90 16.44 -9.50
N PRO A 191 7.88 16.54 -10.41
CA PRO A 191 9.09 15.73 -10.33
C PRO A 191 9.86 15.98 -9.03
N GLN A 192 10.47 14.93 -8.49
CA GLN A 192 11.32 14.92 -7.30
C GLN A 192 10.66 15.42 -6.00
N HIS A 193 9.33 15.56 -5.96
CA HIS A 193 8.64 15.91 -4.73
C HIS A 193 8.98 14.93 -3.60
N ALA A 194 9.13 15.46 -2.38
CA ALA A 194 9.64 14.72 -1.22
C ALA A 194 8.82 13.46 -0.89
N PHE A 195 7.52 13.47 -1.18
CA PHE A 195 6.66 12.29 -1.04
C PHE A 195 7.06 11.16 -1.99
N TRP A 196 7.24 11.44 -3.28
CA TRP A 196 7.60 10.42 -4.28
C TRP A 196 9.00 9.85 -4.03
N THR A 197 9.93 10.69 -3.57
CA THR A 197 11.25 10.24 -3.10
C THR A 197 11.13 9.30 -1.91
N LEU A 198 10.39 9.70 -0.86
CA LEU A 198 10.17 8.84 0.31
C LEU A 198 9.51 7.51 -0.06
N LEU A 199 8.54 7.54 -0.97
CA LEU A 199 7.80 6.38 -1.44
C LEU A 199 8.71 5.42 -2.19
N THR A 200 9.39 5.88 -3.23
CA THR A 200 10.29 5.03 -4.02
C THR A 200 11.49 4.51 -3.21
N ASP A 201 12.10 5.33 -2.36
CA ASP A 201 13.21 4.90 -1.49
C ASP A 201 12.76 3.87 -0.43
N SER A 202 11.46 3.86 -0.08
CA SER A 202 10.93 2.89 0.88
C SER A 202 10.65 1.52 0.26
N LEU A 203 10.46 1.40 -1.06
CA LEU A 203 10.03 0.16 -1.74
C LEU A 203 10.91 -1.05 -1.37
N ASN A 204 12.24 -0.88 -1.34
CA ASN A 204 13.16 -1.97 -1.02
C ASN A 204 12.90 -2.58 0.37
N SER A 205 12.58 -1.74 1.37
CA SER A 205 12.28 -2.21 2.73
C SER A 205 10.92 -2.89 2.87
N TYR A 206 10.06 -2.79 1.85
CA TYR A 206 8.72 -3.37 1.79
C TYR A 206 8.61 -4.54 0.80
N ALA A 207 9.68 -4.89 0.06
CA ALA A 207 9.72 -5.98 -0.92
C ALA A 207 9.70 -7.41 -0.29
N TRP A 208 8.79 -7.64 0.65
CA TRP A 208 8.58 -8.92 1.31
C TRP A 208 7.66 -9.82 0.49
N ASN A 209 7.89 -11.13 0.59
CA ASN A 209 7.01 -12.14 0.03
C ASN A 209 6.12 -12.70 1.14
N TYR A 210 4.81 -12.56 0.99
CA TYR A 210 3.82 -13.09 1.93
C TYR A 210 3.22 -14.38 1.36
N PRO A 211 2.64 -15.25 2.22
CA PRO A 211 2.04 -16.51 1.75
C PRO A 211 0.90 -16.33 0.74
N LEU A 212 0.19 -15.20 0.78
CA LEU A 212 -0.90 -14.88 -0.13
C LEU A 212 -0.45 -13.84 -1.17
N PRO A 213 -0.62 -14.09 -2.49
CA PRO A 213 -0.30 -13.15 -3.55
C PRO A 213 -0.89 -11.75 -3.36
N TYR A 214 -2.18 -11.64 -3.05
CA TYR A 214 -2.88 -10.38 -2.80
C TYR A 214 -2.22 -9.57 -1.69
N LEU A 215 -1.91 -10.23 -0.56
CA LEU A 215 -1.18 -9.57 0.54
C LEU A 215 0.21 -9.13 0.10
N THR A 216 0.90 -9.96 -0.70
CA THR A 216 2.20 -9.61 -1.25
C THR A 216 2.13 -8.36 -2.09
N ILE A 217 1.18 -8.28 -3.02
CA ILE A 217 1.03 -7.11 -3.89
C ILE A 217 0.68 -5.88 -3.06
N CYS A 218 -0.39 -5.93 -2.26
CA CYS A 218 -0.87 -4.76 -1.52
C CYS A 218 0.19 -4.20 -0.56
N TYR A 219 0.92 -5.04 0.19
CA TYR A 219 1.90 -4.57 1.17
C TYR A 219 3.26 -4.18 0.61
N SER A 220 3.67 -4.74 -0.54
CA SER A 220 5.00 -4.48 -1.07
C SER A 220 5.05 -3.26 -1.97
N THR A 221 4.06 -3.11 -2.84
CA THR A 221 4.05 -2.08 -3.90
C THR A 221 2.67 -1.46 -4.10
N GLY A 222 1.59 -2.13 -3.71
CA GLY A 222 0.23 -1.69 -3.99
C GLY A 222 -0.33 -0.65 -3.01
N GLN A 223 -1.65 -0.50 -3.04
CA GLN A 223 -2.42 0.47 -2.23
C GLN A 223 -2.05 0.55 -0.74
N TRP A 224 -1.77 -0.57 -0.07
CA TRP A 224 -1.46 -0.56 1.37
C TRP A 224 -0.06 -0.03 1.65
N PHE A 225 0.90 -0.34 0.78
CA PHE A 225 2.23 0.24 0.81
C PHE A 225 2.16 1.76 0.62
N GLU A 226 1.51 2.20 -0.46
CA GLU A 226 1.35 3.63 -0.76
C GLU A 226 0.71 4.38 0.40
N THR A 227 -0.41 3.87 0.91
CA THR A 227 -1.12 4.46 2.05
C THR A 227 -0.23 4.54 3.28
N ALA A 228 0.54 3.48 3.58
CA ALA A 228 1.46 3.49 4.71
C ALA A 228 2.56 4.57 4.56
N ILE A 229 3.06 4.80 3.35
CA ILE A 229 4.03 5.87 3.09
C ILE A 229 3.37 7.26 3.11
N TRP A 230 2.15 7.40 2.59
CA TRP A 230 1.36 8.62 2.67
C TRP A 230 1.19 9.08 4.13
N GLU A 231 0.79 8.17 5.02
CA GLU A 231 0.66 8.46 6.46
C GLU A 231 2.01 8.73 7.12
N LYS A 232 3.08 8.04 6.69
CA LYS A 232 4.44 8.29 7.18
C LYS A 232 4.93 9.69 6.78
N PHE A 233 4.64 10.13 5.55
CA PHE A 233 4.97 11.46 5.06
C PHE A 233 4.24 12.52 5.88
N HIS A 234 2.92 12.40 6.04
CA HIS A 234 2.13 13.38 6.78
C HIS A 234 2.49 13.48 8.26
N ARG A 235 2.94 12.39 8.88
CA ARG A 235 3.50 12.43 10.25
C ARG A 235 4.84 13.15 10.34
N ARG A 236 5.61 13.24 9.25
CA ARG A 236 6.97 13.80 9.20
C ARG A 236 7.07 15.15 8.50
N ARG A 237 6.00 15.61 7.83
CA ARG A 237 6.02 16.81 6.96
C ARG A 237 6.32 18.12 7.69
N GLY A 238 6.23 18.16 9.02
CA GLY A 238 6.39 19.39 9.80
C GLY A 238 5.35 20.43 9.37
N ASN A 239 5.82 21.61 8.94
CA ASN A 239 4.98 22.73 8.51
C ASN A 239 4.67 22.75 7.00
N VAL A 240 5.16 21.78 6.22
CA VAL A 240 4.81 21.66 4.79
C VAL A 240 3.31 21.42 4.66
N GLN A 241 2.64 22.05 3.68
CA GLN A 241 1.21 21.93 3.48
C GLN A 241 0.75 20.47 3.33
N PRO A 242 -0.49 20.12 3.75
CA PRO A 242 -1.02 18.78 3.55
C PRO A 242 -1.08 18.47 2.06
N LEU A 243 -0.84 17.21 1.69
CA LEU A 243 -1.01 16.78 0.30
C LEU A 243 -2.48 16.50 0.00
N THR A 244 -2.82 16.45 -1.28
CA THR A 244 -4.21 16.37 -1.71
C THR A 244 -4.61 14.93 -2.03
N ARG A 245 -5.81 14.55 -1.58
CA ARG A 245 -6.50 13.33 -2.00
C ARG A 245 -7.65 13.72 -2.92
N VAL A 246 -7.62 13.22 -4.15
CA VAL A 246 -8.69 13.45 -5.13
C VAL A 246 -9.74 12.36 -4.98
N MET A 247 -10.94 12.74 -4.57
CA MET A 247 -11.98 11.78 -4.24
C MET A 247 -12.54 11.06 -5.49
N MET A 248 -12.62 9.75 -5.39
CA MET A 248 -13.21 8.81 -6.35
C MET A 248 -14.18 7.85 -5.65
N ASP A 249 -14.97 8.36 -4.71
CA ASP A 249 -15.97 7.56 -3.98
C ASP A 249 -17.18 7.28 -4.87
N GLY A 250 -17.36 6.02 -5.28
CA GLY A 250 -18.44 5.59 -6.17
C GLY A 250 -19.75 5.25 -5.47
N ARG A 251 -19.87 5.43 -4.15
CA ARG A 251 -21.07 5.05 -3.39
C ARG A 251 -22.27 5.99 -3.68
N PRO A 252 -23.52 5.51 -3.54
CA PRO A 252 -24.70 6.35 -3.68
C PRO A 252 -24.65 7.60 -2.78
N GLY A 253 -25.02 8.76 -3.34
CA GLY A 253 -25.03 10.04 -2.61
C GLY A 253 -23.68 10.73 -2.47
N LYS A 254 -22.63 10.22 -3.13
CA LYS A 254 -21.31 10.86 -3.20
C LYS A 254 -21.15 11.73 -4.44
N ALA A 255 -20.16 12.62 -4.40
CA ALA A 255 -19.91 13.53 -5.50
C ALA A 255 -19.55 12.76 -6.78
N PRO A 256 -20.10 13.14 -7.95
CA PRO A 256 -19.81 12.46 -9.21
C PRO A 256 -18.34 12.64 -9.61
N TRP A 257 -17.82 11.68 -10.37
CA TRP A 257 -16.50 11.79 -10.97
C TRP A 257 -16.56 12.71 -12.20
N VAL A 258 -15.61 13.64 -12.29
CA VAL A 258 -15.56 14.67 -13.33
C VAL A 258 -14.45 14.35 -14.34
N PHE A 259 -13.23 14.09 -13.87
CA PHE A 259 -12.06 13.89 -14.71
C PHE A 259 -11.93 12.47 -15.25
N PHE A 260 -12.38 11.48 -14.47
CA PHE A 260 -12.03 10.08 -14.71
C PHE A 260 -13.24 9.20 -14.99
N SER A 261 -13.00 8.10 -15.70
CA SER A 261 -13.90 6.98 -15.91
C SER A 261 -13.20 5.66 -15.57
N HIS A 262 -13.98 4.60 -15.42
CA HIS A 262 -13.46 3.25 -15.26
C HIS A 262 -14.14 2.33 -16.27
N SER A 263 -13.33 1.49 -16.89
CA SER A 263 -13.71 0.42 -17.81
C SER A 263 -13.44 -0.93 -17.13
N ARG A 264 -13.65 -2.04 -17.84
CA ARG A 264 -13.38 -3.38 -17.29
C ARG A 264 -11.88 -3.54 -16.96
N GLY A 265 -11.57 -3.63 -15.67
CA GLY A 265 -10.26 -4.07 -15.18
C GLY A 265 -10.06 -5.58 -15.23
N GLY A 266 -8.99 -6.07 -14.59
CA GLY A 266 -8.75 -7.53 -14.48
C GLY A 266 -7.33 -7.98 -14.14
N THR A 267 -6.38 -7.06 -14.00
CA THR A 267 -4.97 -7.37 -13.68
C THR A 267 -4.76 -7.97 -12.28
N TRP A 268 -5.78 -7.93 -11.43
CA TRP A 268 -5.80 -8.49 -10.07
C TRP A 268 -6.60 -9.81 -9.96
N ASP A 269 -7.02 -10.44 -11.05
CA ASP A 269 -7.87 -11.65 -11.01
C ASP A 269 -7.09 -12.93 -10.60
N ASN A 270 -6.58 -12.95 -9.36
CA ASN A 270 -6.06 -14.15 -8.71
C ASN A 270 -7.14 -14.80 -7.84
N TRP A 271 -6.98 -16.10 -7.56
CA TRP A 271 -7.92 -16.87 -6.73
C TRP A 271 -8.14 -16.26 -5.34
N ASP A 272 -7.10 -15.63 -4.77
CA ASP A 272 -7.15 -15.03 -3.45
C ASP A 272 -7.75 -13.63 -3.44
N ASN A 273 -7.79 -12.91 -4.56
CA ASN A 273 -8.59 -11.68 -4.69
C ASN A 273 -10.07 -12.00 -4.49
N LYS A 274 -10.57 -13.10 -5.09
CA LYS A 274 -11.93 -13.59 -4.88
C LYS A 274 -12.19 -13.99 -3.42
N LEU A 275 -11.18 -14.60 -2.76
CA LEU A 275 -11.25 -14.91 -1.33
C LEU A 275 -11.34 -13.64 -0.47
N PHE A 276 -10.53 -12.61 -0.73
CA PHE A 276 -10.57 -11.37 0.04
C PHE A 276 -11.84 -10.55 -0.23
N GLN A 277 -12.36 -10.55 -1.46
CA GLN A 277 -13.69 -10.01 -1.76
C GLN A 277 -14.77 -10.73 -0.96
N TRP A 278 -14.75 -12.07 -0.94
CA TRP A 278 -15.68 -12.86 -0.14
C TRP A 278 -15.55 -12.57 1.37
N ILE A 279 -14.32 -12.47 1.89
CA ILE A 279 -14.08 -12.09 3.30
C ILE A 279 -14.66 -10.68 3.56
N GLY A 280 -14.47 -9.73 2.64
CA GLY A 280 -15.01 -8.38 2.74
C GLY A 280 -16.54 -8.33 2.77
N GLU A 281 -17.21 -9.19 1.99
CA GLU A 281 -18.67 -9.33 2.03
C GLU A 281 -19.17 -10.04 3.30
N HIS A 282 -18.33 -10.88 3.93
CA HIS A 282 -18.68 -11.74 5.06
C HIS A 282 -17.88 -11.44 6.34
N VAL A 283 -17.43 -10.19 6.53
CA VAL A 283 -16.52 -9.79 7.64
C VAL A 283 -17.03 -10.26 9.00
N GLY A 284 -18.32 -10.11 9.29
CA GLY A 284 -18.91 -10.54 10.57
C GLY A 284 -18.81 -12.05 10.80
N GLY A 285 -19.08 -12.86 9.78
CA GLY A 285 -18.96 -14.32 9.84
C GLY A 285 -17.50 -14.79 9.94
N PHE A 286 -16.60 -14.13 9.22
CA PHE A 286 -15.17 -14.45 9.27
C PHE A 286 -14.55 -14.14 10.65
N ILE A 287 -14.91 -13.00 11.27
CA ILE A 287 -14.50 -12.67 12.64
C ILE A 287 -14.98 -13.73 13.63
N LEU A 288 -16.22 -14.21 13.48
CA LEU A 288 -16.78 -15.26 14.34
C LEU A 288 -15.99 -16.58 14.21
N ILE A 289 -15.64 -16.97 12.98
CA ILE A 289 -14.82 -18.17 12.73
C ILE A 289 -13.44 -18.03 13.39
N LEU A 290 -12.77 -16.88 13.24
CA LEU A 290 -11.48 -16.63 13.87
C LEU A 290 -11.58 -16.64 15.40
N ALA A 291 -12.64 -16.08 15.98
CA ALA A 291 -12.88 -16.10 17.42
C ALA A 291 -13.07 -17.54 17.92
N VAL A 292 -13.87 -18.36 17.22
CA VAL A 292 -14.09 -19.77 17.57
C VAL A 292 -12.78 -20.58 17.47
N LEU A 293 -11.98 -20.37 16.42
CA LEU A 293 -10.70 -21.06 16.24
C LEU A 293 -9.68 -20.66 17.32
N THR A 294 -9.65 -19.39 17.70
CA THR A 294 -8.79 -18.88 18.77
C THR A 294 -9.21 -19.43 20.13
N ILE A 295 -10.52 -19.45 20.43
CA ILE A 295 -11.04 -20.05 21.67
C ILE A 295 -10.74 -21.54 21.71
N SER A 296 -10.92 -22.26 20.59
CA SER A 296 -10.65 -23.70 20.49
C SER A 296 -9.17 -24.03 20.69
N THR A 297 -8.26 -23.24 20.12
CA THR A 297 -6.81 -23.42 20.30
C THR A 297 -6.36 -23.09 21.73
N LEU A 298 -6.89 -22.02 22.34
CA LEU A 298 -6.63 -21.70 23.76
C LEU A 298 -7.19 -22.78 24.70
N ALA A 299 -8.38 -23.31 24.41
CA ALA A 299 -8.99 -24.41 25.15
C ALA A 299 -8.18 -25.71 25.04
N ALA A 300 -7.56 -25.99 23.90
CA ALA A 300 -6.66 -27.14 23.70
C ALA A 300 -5.28 -26.94 24.35
N ALA A 301 -4.77 -25.70 24.39
CA ALA A 301 -3.46 -25.38 25.00
C ALA A 301 -3.47 -25.48 26.54
N LEU A 302 -4.59 -25.17 27.19
CA LEU A 302 -4.76 -25.23 28.64
C LEU A 302 -4.51 -26.63 29.27
N PRO A 303 -5.10 -27.74 28.77
CA PRO A 303 -4.82 -29.09 29.28
C PRO A 303 -3.40 -29.55 28.98
N ILE A 304 -2.81 -29.16 27.83
CA ILE A 304 -1.41 -29.45 27.50
C ILE A 304 -0.47 -28.75 28.49
N TRP A 305 -0.70 -27.46 28.77
CA TRP A 305 0.08 -26.71 29.76
C TRP A 305 -0.08 -27.29 31.18
N LYS A 306 -1.30 -27.66 31.58
CA LYS A 306 -1.54 -28.35 32.86
C LYS A 306 -0.84 -29.71 32.91
N GLY A 307 -0.81 -30.46 31.80
CA GLY A 307 -0.12 -31.73 31.66
C GLY A 307 1.39 -31.59 31.80
N ILE A 308 2.00 -30.63 31.10
CA ILE A 308 3.43 -30.30 31.20
C ILE A 308 3.77 -29.86 32.63
N ARG A 309 2.96 -28.99 33.24
CA ARG A 309 3.17 -28.52 34.62
C ARG A 309 3.09 -29.67 35.64
N ARG A 310 2.15 -30.61 35.47
CA ARG A 310 2.03 -31.82 36.29
C ARG A 310 3.19 -32.79 36.06
N PHE A 311 3.69 -32.91 34.83
CA PHE A 311 4.87 -33.71 34.51
C PHE A 311 6.12 -33.17 35.22
N TYR A 312 6.37 -31.85 35.14
CA TYR A 312 7.47 -31.20 35.87
C TYR A 312 7.33 -31.25 37.39
N SER A 313 6.09 -31.22 37.93
CA SER A 313 5.89 -31.38 39.38
C SER A 313 6.09 -32.83 39.85
N ARG A 314 5.80 -33.83 39.01
CA ARG A 314 5.98 -35.25 39.33
C ARG A 314 7.41 -35.76 39.10
N SER A 315 8.16 -35.17 38.18
CA SER A 315 9.55 -35.56 37.88
C SER A 315 10.59 -35.00 38.86
N GLY A 316 10.16 -34.40 39.99
CA GLY A 316 11.05 -34.07 41.11
C GLY A 316 12.04 -32.92 40.88
N LEU A 317 11.95 -32.20 39.77
CA LEU A 317 12.90 -31.14 39.40
C LEU A 317 12.69 -29.80 40.12
N VAL A 318 11.71 -29.70 41.05
CA VAL A 318 11.36 -28.43 41.74
C VAL A 318 11.60 -28.42 43.26
N GLU A 319 11.90 -29.54 43.92
CA GLU A 319 12.16 -29.52 45.38
C GLU A 319 13.42 -30.28 45.81
N ARG A 320 14.54 -29.57 45.88
CA ARG A 320 15.55 -29.79 46.94
C ARG A 320 16.02 -28.43 47.47
N GLY A 321 15.33 -27.95 48.49
CA GLY A 321 15.64 -26.70 49.16
C GLY A 321 14.94 -26.53 50.51
N ARG A 322 14.79 -27.61 51.29
CA ARG A 322 14.46 -27.52 52.72
C ARG A 322 15.37 -28.46 53.51
N TYR A 323 16.43 -27.88 54.05
CA TYR A 323 17.23 -28.49 55.12
C TYR A 323 16.39 -28.43 56.41
N ARG A 324 16.21 -29.57 57.09
CA ARG A 324 15.75 -29.63 58.49
C ARG A 324 16.97 -29.61 59.41
N PRO A 325 17.00 -28.82 60.49
CA PRO A 325 18.05 -28.93 61.49
C PRO A 325 17.72 -30.09 62.45
N VAL A 326 18.75 -30.85 62.81
CA VAL A 326 18.81 -31.66 64.04
C VAL A 326 19.74 -30.93 65.00
#